data_AF-A0A529FLM1-F1
#
_entry.id   AF-A0A529FLM1-F1
#
_cell.length_a   1.000
_cell.length_b   1.000
_cell.length_c   1.000
_cell.angle_alpha   90.00
_cell.angle_beta   90.00
_cell.angle_gamma   90.00
#
_symmetry.space_group_name_H-M   'P 1'
#
loop_
_entity.id
_entity.type
_entity.pdbx_description
1 polymer ?
#
loop_
_entity_poly.entity_id
_entity_poly.type
_entity_poly.pdbx_seq_one_letter_code
_entity_poly.pdbx_strand_id
1 'polypeptide(L)'
;MHTVMPECDTRPNAGGALLAARTGDAVATGTPLGRIGNLEVRLARNEAEIAAAQEVRYRVFYDELGARKDLFQAQNRRDADRFDPLCDHLLVFDTSLPGPE
;
A
#
# COMPACT_ATOMS: atom_id res chain seq x y z
N MET A 1 51.21 2.34 -7.99
CA MET A 1 50.54 1.82 -6.78
C MET A 1 49.27 1.14 -7.24
N HIS A 2 49.34 -0.17 -7.47
CA HIS A 2 48.24 -1.03 -7.91
C HIS A 2 47.84 -1.84 -6.66
N THR A 3 46.63 -1.65 -6.15
CA THR A 3 46.13 -2.43 -5.01
C THR A 3 45.02 -3.33 -5.54
N VAL A 4 45.37 -4.59 -5.78
CA VAL A 4 44.43 -5.66 -6.13
C VAL A 4 43.72 -6.11 -4.85
N MET A 5 42.39 -6.08 -4.87
CA MET A 5 41.52 -6.69 -3.86
C MET A 5 41.34 -8.18 -4.17
N PRO A 6 41.24 -9.08 -3.17
CA PRO A 6 41.07 -10.50 -3.39
C PRO A 6 39.60 -10.86 -3.67
N GLU A 7 39.38 -11.86 -4.53
CA GLU A 7 38.08 -12.41 -4.91
C GLU A 7 37.44 -13.17 -3.73
N CYS A 8 36.17 -12.89 -3.45
CA CYS A 8 35.40 -13.57 -2.41
C CYS A 8 34.69 -14.79 -3.02
N ASP A 9 35.14 -15.97 -2.62
CA ASP A 9 34.54 -17.28 -2.92
C ASP A 9 33.11 -17.36 -2.37
N THR A 10 32.14 -17.57 -3.26
CA THR A 10 30.74 -17.80 -2.86
C THR A 10 30.50 -19.30 -2.68
N ARG A 11 30.32 -19.75 -1.43
CA ARG A 11 29.73 -21.07 -1.13
C ARG A 11 28.23 -20.89 -0.85
N PRO A 12 27.33 -21.73 -1.39
CA PRO A 12 25.93 -21.70 -1.01
C PRO A 12 25.75 -22.42 0.33
N ASN A 13 25.36 -21.70 1.38
CA ASN A 13 24.84 -22.32 2.59
C ASN A 13 23.35 -22.63 2.41
N ALA A 14 23.04 -23.92 2.35
CA ALA A 14 21.69 -24.44 2.47
C ALA A 14 21.17 -24.24 3.91
N GLY A 15 20.46 -23.14 4.11
CA GLY A 15 19.63 -22.89 5.29
C GLY A 15 18.19 -22.74 4.85
N GLY A 16 17.50 -23.87 4.64
CA GLY A 16 16.08 -23.89 4.31
C GLY A 16 15.26 -23.23 5.43
N ALA A 17 14.84 -22.00 5.18
CA ALA A 17 13.95 -21.25 6.05
C ALA A 17 12.56 -21.89 6.01
N LEU A 18 12.29 -22.77 6.97
CA LEU A 18 10.94 -23.15 7.35
C LEU A 18 10.37 -22.03 8.24
N LEU A 19 10.06 -20.87 7.66
CA LEU A 19 9.30 -19.82 8.36
C LEU A 19 7.90 -19.72 7.76
N ALA A 20 7.01 -20.52 8.34
CA ALA A 20 5.57 -20.29 8.50
C ALA A 20 4.86 -19.45 7.43
N ALA A 21 4.45 -20.10 6.34
CA ALA A 21 3.32 -19.65 5.54
C ALA A 21 2.01 -19.73 6.36
N ARG A 22 1.75 -18.75 7.25
CA ARG A 22 0.48 -18.60 7.99
C ARG A 22 0.08 -17.16 8.36
N THR A 23 0.89 -16.13 8.07
CA THR A 23 0.57 -14.74 8.49
C THR A 23 0.13 -13.82 7.35
N GLY A 24 0.55 -14.06 6.10
CA GLY A 24 0.24 -13.20 4.96
C GLY A 24 -1.23 -13.19 4.56
N ASP A 25 -1.89 -14.35 4.63
CA ASP A 25 -3.30 -14.50 4.20
C ASP A 25 -4.27 -13.73 5.12
N ALA A 26 -4.08 -13.81 6.43
CA ALA A 26 -4.95 -13.13 7.40
C ALA A 26 -4.87 -11.60 7.28
N VAL A 27 -3.69 -11.08 6.92
CA VAL A 27 -3.44 -9.66 6.65
C VAL A 27 -4.13 -9.22 5.35
N ALA A 28 -4.14 -10.07 4.32
CA ALA A 28 -4.90 -9.83 3.09
C ALA A 28 -6.43 -9.94 3.27
N THR A 29 -6.91 -10.64 4.31
CA THR A 29 -8.37 -10.84 4.55
C THR A 29 -9.06 -9.65 5.23
N GLY A 30 -8.36 -8.52 5.42
CA GLY A 30 -8.91 -7.31 6.03
C GLY A 30 -8.96 -7.34 7.56
N THR A 31 -8.13 -8.17 8.19
CA THR A 31 -7.89 -8.09 9.64
C THR A 31 -7.28 -6.72 9.98
N PRO A 32 -7.74 -6.03 11.04
CA PRO A 32 -7.13 -4.80 11.51
C PRO A 32 -5.65 -5.00 11.86
N LEU A 33 -4.78 -4.14 11.34
CA LEU A 33 -3.35 -4.08 11.64
C LEU A 33 -3.06 -3.24 12.88
N GLY A 34 -3.96 -2.35 13.25
CA GLY A 34 -3.83 -1.50 14.43
C GLY A 34 -5.01 -0.56 14.63
N ARG A 35 -5.11 0.02 15.83
CA ARG A 35 -6.12 1.01 16.20
C ARG A 35 -5.53 2.12 17.05
N ILE A 36 -6.00 3.35 16.84
CA ILE A 36 -5.74 4.51 17.69
C ILE A 36 -7.05 5.28 17.86
N GLY A 37 -7.62 5.26 19.07
CA GLY A 37 -8.94 5.83 19.32
C GLY A 37 -10.02 5.15 18.48
N ASN A 38 -10.79 5.95 17.74
CA ASN A 38 -11.81 5.51 16.76
C ASN A 38 -11.22 5.20 15.37
N LEU A 39 -9.90 5.35 15.17
CA LEU A 39 -9.26 5.04 13.90
C LEU A 39 -8.76 3.60 13.89
N GLU A 40 -9.10 2.87 12.83
CA GLU A 40 -8.65 1.52 12.55
C GLU A 40 -7.88 1.48 11.22
N VAL A 41 -6.82 0.68 11.16
CA VAL A 41 -6.01 0.51 9.96
C VAL A 41 -6.06 -0.94 9.48
N ARG A 42 -6.28 -1.16 8.17
CA ARG A 42 -6.18 -2.49 7.54
C ARG A 42 -5.78 -2.38 6.06
N LEU A 43 -5.41 -3.50 5.45
CA LEU A 43 -5.24 -3.56 4.00
C LEU A 43 -6.59 -3.52 3.26
N ALA A 44 -6.57 -2.96 2.06
CA ALA A 44 -7.68 -3.03 1.11
C ALA A 44 -7.91 -4.50 0.68
N ARG A 45 -9.18 -4.88 0.60
CA ARG A 45 -9.60 -6.27 0.28
C ARG A 45 -9.94 -6.47 -1.20
N ASN A 46 -10.25 -5.38 -1.90
CA ASN A 46 -10.73 -5.42 -3.28
C ASN A 46 -10.48 -4.10 -4.00
N GLU A 47 -10.67 -4.11 -5.31
CA GLU A 47 -10.47 -2.94 -6.17
C GLU A 47 -11.43 -1.78 -5.86
N ALA A 48 -12.62 -2.06 -5.32
CA ALA A 48 -13.58 -1.01 -4.97
C ALA A 48 -13.08 -0.17 -3.79
N GLU A 49 -12.45 -0.79 -2.80
CA GLU A 49 -11.83 -0.10 -1.67
C GLU A 49 -10.60 0.72 -2.13
N ILE A 50 -9.80 0.19 -3.06
CA ILE A 50 -8.69 0.93 -3.67
C ILE A 50 -9.21 2.14 -4.44
N ALA A 51 -10.27 1.97 -5.25
CA ALA A 51 -10.89 3.05 -6.00
C ALA A 51 -11.44 4.16 -5.08
N ALA A 52 -12.07 3.80 -3.95
CA ALA A 52 -12.53 4.76 -2.95
C ALA A 52 -11.35 5.54 -2.34
N ALA A 53 -10.24 4.86 -2.04
CA ALA A 53 -9.04 5.51 -1.54
C ALA A 53 -8.42 6.47 -2.58
N GLN A 54 -8.40 6.09 -3.86
CA GLN A 54 -7.94 6.94 -4.96
C GLN A 54 -8.81 8.20 -5.13
N GLU A 55 -10.12 8.12 -4.87
CA GLU A 55 -11.00 9.29 -4.84
C GLU A 55 -10.66 10.24 -3.70
N VAL A 56 -10.38 9.71 -2.50
CA VAL A 56 -9.93 10.52 -1.35
C VAL A 56 -8.59 11.19 -1.64
N ARG A 57 -7.62 10.44 -2.19
CA ARG A 57 -6.33 10.98 -2.65
C ARG A 57 -6.55 12.11 -3.66
N TYR A 58 -7.42 11.91 -4.64
CA TYR A 58 -7.75 12.93 -5.63
C TYR A 58 -8.26 14.21 -4.96
N ARG A 59 -9.25 14.09 -4.06
CA ARG A 59 -9.81 15.25 -3.35
C ARG A 59 -8.74 16.01 -2.57
N VAL A 60 -7.91 15.32 -1.80
CA VAL A 60 -6.86 15.97 -0.99
C VAL A 60 -5.79 16.61 -1.88
N PHE A 61 -5.24 15.88 -2.85
CA PHE A 61 -4.13 16.39 -3.67
C PHE A 61 -4.54 17.44 -4.70
N TYR A 62 -5.71 17.29 -5.32
CA TYR A 62 -6.16 18.17 -6.38
C TYR A 62 -7.12 19.27 -5.91
N ASP A 63 -8.08 18.96 -5.04
CA ASP A 63 -9.06 19.96 -4.59
C ASP A 63 -8.49 20.83 -3.45
N GLU A 64 -7.68 20.26 -2.56
CA GLU A 64 -7.14 20.99 -1.39
C GLU A 64 -5.70 21.49 -1.60
N LEU A 65 -4.83 20.71 -2.25
CA LEU A 65 -3.38 21.01 -2.36
C LEU A 65 -2.91 21.57 -3.72
N GLY A 66 -3.83 21.79 -4.67
CA GLY A 66 -3.53 22.52 -5.91
C GLY A 66 -2.58 21.79 -6.88
N ALA A 67 -2.52 20.46 -6.85
CA ALA A 67 -1.75 19.68 -7.81
C ALA A 67 -2.15 20.04 -9.25
N ARG A 68 -1.14 20.24 -10.14
CA ARG A 68 -1.38 20.59 -11.55
C ARG A 68 -2.18 19.47 -12.20
N LYS A 69 -3.41 19.79 -12.61
CA LYS A 69 -4.29 18.92 -13.37
C LYS A 69 -3.66 18.62 -14.72
N ASP A 70 -3.00 17.47 -14.84
CA ASP A 70 -2.86 16.88 -16.16
C ASP A 70 -4.26 16.43 -16.59
N LEU A 71 -4.70 16.87 -17.77
CA LEU A 71 -6.11 16.87 -18.18
C LEU A 71 -6.75 15.46 -18.19
N PHE A 72 -5.92 14.42 -18.21
CA PHE A 72 -6.34 13.02 -18.25
C PHE A 72 -6.81 12.47 -16.89
N GLN A 73 -6.25 12.92 -15.76
CA GLN A 73 -6.63 12.44 -14.42
C GLN A 73 -7.95 13.04 -13.90
N ALA A 74 -8.42 14.13 -14.51
CA ALA A 74 -9.63 14.84 -14.10
C ALA A 74 -10.94 14.10 -14.47
N GLN A 75 -10.90 13.17 -15.44
CA GLN A 75 -12.12 12.63 -16.03
C GLN A 75 -12.81 11.58 -15.12
N ASN A 76 -12.04 10.86 -14.31
CA ASN A 76 -12.55 9.84 -13.38
C ASN A 76 -12.54 10.27 -11.91
N ARG A 77 -12.05 11.48 -11.60
CA ARG A 77 -11.89 12.02 -10.22
C ARG A 77 -11.20 11.04 -9.26
N ARG A 78 -10.21 10.30 -9.77
CA ARG A 78 -9.41 9.32 -9.04
C ARG A 78 -7.95 9.62 -9.30
N ASP A 79 -7.14 9.55 -8.24
CA ASP A 79 -5.69 9.66 -8.32
C ASP A 79 -5.10 8.25 -8.44
N ALA A 80 -5.13 7.71 -9.66
CA ALA A 80 -4.56 6.41 -9.97
C ALA A 80 -3.20 6.59 -10.68
N ASP A 81 -2.18 5.88 -10.22
CA ASP A 81 -0.83 5.95 -10.79
C ASP A 81 -0.24 4.57 -11.12
N ARG A 82 0.93 4.56 -11.77
CA ARG A 82 1.59 3.34 -12.24
C ARG A 82 2.10 2.41 -11.13
N PHE A 83 2.15 2.89 -9.90
CA PHE A 83 2.66 2.15 -8.75
C PHE A 83 1.54 1.48 -7.96
N ASP A 84 0.29 1.93 -8.10
CA ASP A 84 -0.86 1.32 -7.40
C ASP A 84 -0.95 -0.22 -7.55
N PRO A 85 -0.65 -0.84 -8.71
CA PRO A 85 -0.67 -2.30 -8.84
C PRO A 85 0.46 -3.04 -8.11
N LEU A 86 1.49 -2.33 -7.65
CA LEU A 86 2.67 -2.89 -6.99
C LEU A 86 2.61 -2.76 -5.47
N CYS A 87 1.63 -2.04 -4.94
CA CYS A 87 1.55 -1.69 -3.53
C CYS A 87 0.37 -2.40 -2.83
N ASP A 88 0.60 -2.82 -1.60
CA ASP A 88 -0.49 -3.11 -0.67
C ASP A 88 -1.11 -1.78 -0.21
N HIS A 89 -2.41 -1.62 -0.41
CA HIS A 89 -3.12 -0.39 -0.08
C HIS A 89 -3.54 -0.38 1.39
N LEU A 90 -2.90 0.47 2.18
CA LEU A 90 -3.19 0.61 3.61
C LEU A 90 -4.28 1.66 3.82
N LEU A 91 -5.43 1.25 4.35
CA LEU A 91 -6.60 2.09 4.54
C LEU A 91 -6.81 2.39 6.02
N VAL A 92 -7.17 3.64 6.31
CA VAL A 92 -7.53 4.11 7.65
C VAL A 92 -9.02 4.43 7.66
N PHE A 93 -9.75 3.75 8.54
CA PHE A 93 -11.18 3.92 8.73
C PHE A 93 -11.46 4.58 10.08
N ASP A 94 -12.38 5.52 10.09
CA ASP A 94 -12.97 6.03 11.33
C ASP A 94 -14.22 5.20 11.66
N THR A 95 -14.15 4.39 12.72
CA THR A 95 -15.24 3.51 13.14
C THR A 95 -16.38 4.25 13.84
N SER A 96 -16.23 5.55 14.13
CA SER A 96 -17.30 6.39 14.67
C SER A 96 -18.20 6.99 13.59
N LEU A 97 -17.72 7.00 12.33
CA LEU A 97 -18.49 7.47 11.20
C LEU A 97 -19.24 6.29 10.54
N PRO A 98 -20.49 6.50 10.11
CA PRO A 98 -21.19 5.50 9.31
C PRO A 98 -20.49 5.35 7.95
N GLY A 99 -20.15 4.12 7.59
CA GLY A 99 -19.66 3.78 6.25
C GLY A 99 -20.81 3.60 5.25
N PRO A 100 -20.55 3.71 3.94
CA PRO A 100 -21.50 3.24 2.93
C PRO A 100 -21.70 1.72 3.07
N GLU A 101 -22.95 1.26 2.99
CA GLU A 101 -23.31 -0.18 3.02
C GLU A 101 -22.65 -0.97 1.88
#